data_AF-A0A2M8Q0R1-F1
#
_entry.id   AF-A0A2M8Q0R1-F1
#
_cell.length_a   1.000
_cell.length_b   1.000
_cell.length_c   1.000
_cell.angle_alpha   90.00
_cell.angle_beta   90.00
_cell.angle_gamma   90.00
#
_symmetry.space_group_name_H-M   'P 1'
#
loop_
_entity.id
_entity.type
_entity.pdbx_description
1 polymer ?
#
loop_
_entity_poly.entity_id
_entity_poly.type
_entity_poly.pdbx_seq_one_letter_code
_entity_poly.pdbx_strand_id
1 'polypeptide(L)'
;MTARTKTPSTRLERKAAQVQPVETAVRRVVTADIGSVHTRVALYDLVEGQFRFVGRAQALTTAAPRGYDVSEGLRRALTELGAISGLNFVSADSEQRLLLGEAYGNTFVATASGGKPIRTVLVGLMPNISLESGKRALESTYIELVDALDLLDVRTLEQQVNAILRAAPDLILIVGGTNSGANAPMRTLIDTVRIAAQLMRSAKPIVLYAGNAALSGYVRQQLEEHVVLYITENVRPSLEREWFDPIRLELSLLYGDYRARTTPGFRTIQDASELGVLPSVESYSNVVRYLADSTGKKQNVLLVDVGSSTVTICAMVRGALNVTIRSDLGLGHSAVSAAEAIGVRNIARWLSFEPAPQEIMDYVWNKTLRPATVPETTRELEIEYALARELIRAAMQTSRQGWQGVPINAPLLPMQPIIGVGAVLAQPINAGVSALLLLDALQPLGVVDLRLDPYGVMASMGSLIHLEPLMVVQVLETGGLLNLATAVCPSGKASGMALEAHITYADGRSRAVRVPSNTLRVVPVPIGQKAQVSVKLGRGLRLKGKRRLTFQVQGSAAGLIFDTRGRPISLPRDLSKRTELLPKWYEAVQNAD
;
A
#
# COMPACT_ATOMS: atom_id res chain seq x y z
N MET A 1 -23.33 36.22 -11.65
CA MET A 1 -21.88 36.05 -11.89
C MET A 1 -21.47 34.68 -11.38
N THR A 2 -21.41 33.70 -12.28
CA THR A 2 -21.07 32.31 -11.97
C THR A 2 -19.56 32.17 -11.81
N ALA A 3 -19.10 31.92 -10.58
CA ALA A 3 -17.72 31.57 -10.31
C ALA A 3 -17.40 30.24 -11.00
N ARG A 4 -16.64 30.28 -12.10
CA ARG A 4 -16.04 29.09 -12.70
C ARG A 4 -15.12 28.44 -11.66
N THR A 5 -15.57 27.36 -11.06
CA THR A 5 -14.74 26.44 -10.28
C THR A 5 -13.61 25.95 -11.17
N LYS A 6 -12.39 26.45 -10.93
CA LYS A 6 -11.20 26.00 -11.64
C LYS A 6 -10.94 24.53 -11.31
N THR A 7 -10.60 23.73 -12.32
CA THR A 7 -10.33 22.30 -12.19
C THR A 7 -9.11 22.01 -11.30
N PRO A 8 -9.14 20.96 -10.46
CA PRO A 8 -8.04 20.62 -9.54
C PRO A 8 -6.66 20.44 -10.19
N SER A 9 -6.62 19.94 -11.44
CA SER A 9 -5.38 19.79 -12.22
C SER A 9 -4.57 21.10 -12.34
N THR A 10 -5.26 22.24 -12.51
CA THR A 10 -4.61 23.55 -12.60
C THR A 10 -4.01 24.03 -11.26
N ARG A 11 -4.40 23.46 -10.11
CA ARG A 11 -3.77 23.76 -8.81
C ARG A 11 -2.45 23.00 -8.64
N LEU A 12 -2.41 21.71 -9.01
CA LEU A 12 -1.19 20.90 -8.97
C LEU A 12 -0.15 21.40 -9.99
N GLU A 13 -0.56 21.71 -11.22
CA GLU A 13 0.34 22.21 -12.27
C GLU A 13 0.91 23.61 -11.96
N ARG A 14 0.10 24.52 -11.37
CA ARG A 14 0.58 25.87 -11.02
C ARG A 14 1.58 25.89 -9.87
N LYS A 15 1.47 24.99 -8.89
CA LYS A 15 2.46 24.86 -7.81
C LYS A 15 3.73 24.14 -8.29
N ALA A 16 3.59 23.08 -9.12
CA ALA A 16 4.73 22.34 -9.67
C ALA A 16 5.63 23.16 -10.62
N ALA A 17 5.08 24.20 -11.27
CA ALA A 17 5.83 25.07 -12.18
C ALA A 17 6.70 26.15 -11.50
N GLN A 18 6.64 26.29 -10.17
CA GLN A 18 7.46 27.22 -9.39
C GLN A 18 8.46 26.45 -8.52
N VAL A 19 9.42 25.75 -9.12
CA VAL A 19 10.56 25.19 -8.40
C VAL A 19 11.83 25.93 -8.84
N GLN A 20 12.07 27.08 -8.21
CA GLN A 20 13.42 27.61 -8.03
C GLN A 20 13.87 27.24 -6.60
N PRO A 21 15.17 27.10 -6.32
CA PRO A 21 15.64 26.83 -4.97
C PRO A 21 15.42 28.09 -4.12
N VAL A 22 14.27 28.14 -3.45
CA VAL A 22 13.96 29.16 -2.46
C VAL A 22 14.67 28.77 -1.17
N GLU A 23 15.32 29.73 -0.54
CA GLU A 23 15.74 29.66 0.87
C GLU A 23 14.52 29.21 1.70
N THR A 24 14.50 27.97 2.19
CA THR A 24 13.26 27.31 2.66
C THR A 24 12.58 28.11 3.77
N ALA A 25 11.45 28.76 3.45
CA ALA A 25 10.62 29.47 4.42
C ALA A 25 9.88 28.52 5.38
N VAL A 26 9.82 27.23 5.04
CA VAL A 26 9.18 26.18 5.84
C VAL A 26 10.11 25.76 6.98
N ARG A 27 9.68 26.06 8.21
CA ARG A 27 10.40 25.65 9.43
C ARG A 27 9.86 24.35 10.00
N ARG A 28 8.54 24.15 9.95
CA ARG A 28 7.84 23.02 10.56
C ARG A 28 6.83 22.42 9.62
N VAL A 29 6.79 21.09 9.60
CA VAL A 29 5.84 20.33 8.81
C VAL A 29 5.08 19.39 9.71
N VAL A 30 3.76 19.51 9.70
CA VAL A 30 2.84 18.58 10.34
C VAL A 30 2.20 17.75 9.25
N THR A 31 2.16 16.44 9.44
CA THR A 31 1.49 15.53 8.51
C THR A 31 0.42 14.75 9.24
N ALA A 32 -0.67 14.43 8.55
CA ALA A 32 -1.72 13.55 9.05
C ALA A 32 -2.00 12.43 8.05
N ASP A 33 -2.18 11.21 8.55
CA ASP A 33 -2.72 10.08 7.80
C ASP A 33 -4.00 9.57 8.48
N ILE A 34 -5.14 9.71 7.81
CA ILE A 34 -6.43 9.19 8.26
C ILE A 34 -6.59 7.75 7.76
N GLY A 35 -6.16 6.78 8.58
CA GLY A 35 -6.37 5.35 8.33
C GLY A 35 -7.75 4.87 8.76
N SER A 36 -8.11 3.62 8.47
CA SER A 36 -9.44 3.08 8.83
C SER A 36 -9.63 2.78 10.32
N VAL A 37 -8.55 2.65 11.09
CA VAL A 37 -8.60 2.41 12.55
C VAL A 37 -7.98 3.56 13.33
N HIS A 38 -6.85 4.09 12.85
CA HIS A 38 -6.10 5.13 13.53
C HIS A 38 -5.85 6.31 12.60
N THR A 39 -6.01 7.52 13.14
CA THR A 39 -5.54 8.76 12.55
C THR A 39 -4.18 9.06 13.17
N ARG A 40 -3.15 9.15 12.34
CA ARG A 40 -1.77 9.35 12.77
C ARG A 40 -1.30 10.73 12.39
N VAL A 41 -0.52 11.36 13.25
CA VAL A 41 0.12 12.64 12.96
C VAL A 41 1.61 12.58 13.27
N ALA A 42 2.40 13.31 12.48
CA ALA A 42 3.84 13.41 12.68
C ALA A 42 4.31 14.86 12.50
N LEU A 43 5.26 15.26 13.33
CA LEU A 43 5.93 16.56 13.30
C LEU A 43 7.37 16.40 12.81
N TYR A 44 7.74 17.26 11.86
CA TYR A 44 9.10 17.45 11.38
C TYR A 44 9.51 18.91 11.60
N ASP A 45 10.73 19.13 12.08
CA ASP A 45 11.28 20.47 12.31
C ASP A 45 12.68 20.56 11.73
N LEU A 46 13.06 21.76 11.31
CA LEU A 46 14.39 22.07 10.80
C LEU A 46 15.36 22.26 11.98
N VAL A 47 16.23 21.28 12.21
CA VAL A 47 17.22 21.27 13.28
C VAL A 47 18.61 21.33 12.67
N GLU A 48 19.38 22.38 12.99
CA GLU A 48 20.75 22.58 12.48
C GLU A 48 20.84 22.53 10.94
N GLY A 49 19.82 23.05 10.25
CA GLY A 49 19.77 23.08 8.78
C GLY A 49 19.34 21.77 8.11
N GLN A 50 18.90 20.77 8.89
CA GLN A 50 18.35 19.51 8.38
C GLN A 50 16.99 19.20 9.02
N PHE A 51 16.02 18.79 8.21
CA PHE A 51 14.74 18.33 8.72
C PHE A 51 14.91 17.01 9.46
N ARG A 52 14.34 16.96 10.67
CA ARG A 52 14.32 15.75 11.50
C ARG A 52 12.90 15.43 11.92
N PHE A 53 12.62 14.14 12.07
CA PHE A 53 11.42 13.66 12.74
C PHE A 53 11.49 14.01 14.23
N VAL A 54 10.52 14.78 14.72
CA VAL A 54 10.49 15.27 16.12
C VAL A 54 9.57 14.42 16.98
N GLY A 55 8.40 14.07 16.46
CA GLY A 55 7.41 13.32 17.23
C GLY A 55 6.25 12.82 16.39
N ARG A 56 5.51 11.87 16.96
CA ARG A 56 4.26 11.36 16.40
C ARG A 56 3.23 11.17 17.51
N ALA A 57 1.97 11.16 17.11
CA ALA A 57 0.85 10.77 17.95
C ALA A 57 -0.21 10.06 17.10
N GLN A 58 -1.14 9.37 17.76
CA GLN A 58 -2.24 8.72 17.05
C GLN A 58 -3.48 8.62 17.91
N ALA A 59 -4.65 8.73 17.29
CA ALA A 59 -5.93 8.49 17.93
C ALA A 59 -6.79 7.54 17.09
N LEU A 60 -7.84 6.98 17.68
CA LEU A 60 -8.84 6.22 16.92
C LEU A 60 -9.48 7.11 15.86
N THR A 61 -9.58 6.61 14.64
CA THR A 61 -10.25 7.30 13.54
C THR A 61 -11.75 7.36 13.81
N THR A 62 -12.33 8.55 13.70
CA THR A 62 -13.77 8.81 13.89
C THR A 62 -14.50 8.92 12.54
N ALA A 63 -14.21 8.01 11.61
CA ALA A 63 -14.82 7.95 10.27
C ALA A 63 -15.98 6.93 10.18
N ALA A 64 -16.58 6.57 11.32
CA ALA A 64 -17.59 5.52 11.43
C ALA A 64 -18.99 5.96 10.94
N PRO A 65 -19.89 5.02 10.57
CA PRO A 65 -21.24 5.37 10.13
C PRO A 65 -22.08 5.95 11.28
N ARG A 66 -22.72 7.10 11.02
CA ARG A 66 -23.70 7.83 11.85
C ARG A 66 -23.13 8.61 13.04
N GLY A 67 -23.07 9.94 12.90
CA GLY A 67 -22.83 10.89 13.99
C GLY A 67 -21.37 11.20 14.32
N TYR A 68 -20.41 10.58 13.63
CA TYR A 68 -18.98 10.80 13.85
C TYR A 68 -18.38 11.74 12.79
N ASP A 69 -17.49 12.61 13.25
CA ASP A 69 -16.76 13.59 12.44
C ASP A 69 -15.27 13.21 12.45
N VAL A 70 -14.66 13.04 11.28
CA VAL A 70 -13.26 12.59 11.18
C VAL A 70 -12.26 13.58 11.77
N SER A 71 -12.61 14.88 11.82
CA SER A 71 -11.75 15.92 12.39
C SER A 71 -11.57 15.75 13.90
N GLU A 72 -12.46 15.00 14.56
CA GLU A 72 -12.32 14.68 15.99
C GLU A 72 -11.13 13.75 16.27
N GLY A 73 -10.99 12.68 15.48
CA GLY A 73 -9.81 11.81 15.56
C GLY A 73 -8.52 12.58 15.27
N LEU A 74 -8.56 13.49 14.29
CA LEU A 74 -7.42 14.37 13.98
C LEU A 74 -7.09 15.31 15.16
N ARG A 75 -8.08 16.01 15.72
CA ARG A 75 -7.89 16.90 16.88
C ARG A 75 -7.28 16.16 18.06
N ARG A 76 -7.77 14.96 18.39
CA ARG A 76 -7.21 14.14 19.47
C ARG A 76 -5.74 13.80 19.24
N ALA A 77 -5.40 13.35 18.03
CA ALA A 77 -4.03 13.03 17.66
C ALA A 77 -3.13 14.28 17.71
N LEU A 78 -3.61 15.44 17.25
CA LEU A 78 -2.89 16.71 17.30
C LEU A 78 -2.70 17.25 18.72
N THR A 79 -3.70 17.07 19.60
CA THR A 79 -3.58 17.43 21.02
C THR A 79 -2.50 16.58 21.71
N GLU A 80 -2.47 15.28 21.45
CA GLU A 80 -1.42 14.40 21.97
C GLU A 80 -0.05 14.77 21.39
N LEU A 81 0.04 15.05 20.08
CA LEU A 81 1.28 15.52 19.46
C LEU A 81 1.77 16.82 20.10
N GLY A 82 0.85 17.75 20.38
CA GLY A 82 1.13 19.00 21.05
C GLY A 82 1.66 18.81 22.47
N ALA A 83 1.11 17.86 23.22
CA ALA A 83 1.60 17.50 24.55
C ALA A 83 3.03 16.91 24.51
N ILE A 84 3.35 16.13 23.47
CA ILE A 84 4.70 15.56 23.28
C ILE A 84 5.70 16.63 22.84
N SER A 85 5.32 17.53 21.92
CA SER A 85 6.24 18.51 21.33
C SER A 85 6.29 19.85 22.07
N GLY A 86 5.39 20.10 23.03
CA GLY A 86 5.22 21.40 23.68
C GLY A 86 4.64 22.48 22.75
N LEU A 87 3.91 22.09 21.70
CA LEU A 87 3.31 23.00 20.71
C LEU A 87 1.77 22.91 20.76
N ASN A 88 1.09 23.93 20.25
CA ASN A 88 -0.37 23.93 20.15
C ASN A 88 -0.79 23.84 18.68
N PHE A 89 -1.51 22.77 18.35
CA PHE A 89 -2.04 22.52 17.00
C PHE A 89 -3.56 22.66 16.90
N VAL A 90 -4.21 22.89 18.04
CA VAL A 90 -5.66 23.05 18.17
C VAL A 90 -5.90 24.26 19.09
N SER A 91 -6.85 25.12 18.76
CA SER A 91 -7.21 26.26 19.62
C SER A 91 -7.88 25.79 20.92
N ALA A 92 -7.69 26.58 21.98
CA ALA A 92 -8.32 26.36 23.28
C ALA A 92 -9.78 26.84 23.37
N ASP A 93 -10.32 27.42 22.28
CA ASP A 93 -11.72 27.84 22.22
C ASP A 93 -12.65 26.63 22.02
N SER A 94 -13.95 26.83 22.23
CA SER A 94 -14.97 25.79 22.08
C SER A 94 -15.05 25.21 20.66
N GLU A 95 -14.59 25.97 19.67
CA GLU A 95 -14.60 25.59 18.26
C GLU A 95 -13.43 24.67 17.88
N GLN A 96 -12.39 24.56 18.74
CA GLN A 96 -11.22 23.69 18.55
C GLN A 96 -10.66 23.71 17.11
N ARG A 97 -10.44 24.91 16.59
CA ARG A 97 -9.92 25.17 15.24
C ARG A 97 -8.49 24.63 15.10
N LEU A 98 -8.19 24.12 13.91
CA LEU A 98 -6.85 23.61 13.58
C LEU A 98 -5.87 24.78 13.37
N LEU A 99 -4.70 24.73 14.02
CA LEU A 99 -3.64 25.75 13.96
C LEU A 99 -2.48 25.25 13.09
N LEU A 100 -2.79 24.91 11.83
CA LEU A 100 -1.92 24.09 10.97
C LEU A 100 -1.46 24.75 9.66
N GLY A 101 -1.97 25.94 9.34
CA GLY A 101 -1.58 26.67 8.12
C GLY A 101 -0.38 27.60 8.31
N GLU A 102 0.08 28.20 7.21
CA GLU A 102 1.21 29.16 7.18
C GLU A 102 1.02 30.30 8.19
N ALA A 103 -0.22 30.76 8.42
CA ALA A 103 -0.55 31.78 9.42
C ALA A 103 -0.15 31.40 10.85
N TYR A 104 0.07 30.11 11.11
CA TYR A 104 0.52 29.55 12.39
C TYR A 104 1.98 29.04 12.32
N GLY A 105 2.70 29.36 11.23
CA GLY A 105 4.11 29.01 11.03
C GLY A 105 4.36 27.53 10.72
N ASN A 106 3.35 26.82 10.21
CA ASN A 106 3.40 25.38 9.94
C ASN A 106 2.93 25.09 8.50
N THR A 107 3.56 24.11 7.85
CA THR A 107 3.03 23.46 6.65
C THR A 107 2.27 22.21 7.07
N PHE A 108 1.05 22.02 6.54
CA PHE A 108 0.23 20.85 6.84
C PHE A 108 -0.20 20.11 5.60
N VAL A 109 -0.02 18.79 5.62
CA VAL A 109 -0.52 17.88 4.59
C VAL A 109 -1.29 16.72 5.22
N ALA A 110 -2.35 16.32 4.55
CA ALA A 110 -3.19 15.21 4.98
C ALA A 110 -3.32 14.15 3.88
N THR A 111 -3.26 12.89 4.30
CA THR A 111 -3.56 11.73 3.47
C THR A 111 -4.66 10.88 4.10
N ALA A 112 -5.34 10.07 3.29
CA ALA A 112 -6.34 9.15 3.82
C ALA A 112 -6.37 7.83 3.07
N SER A 113 -6.52 6.76 3.85
CA SER A 113 -6.83 5.40 3.41
C SER A 113 -8.08 4.84 4.09
N GLY A 114 -8.56 5.52 5.14
CA GLY A 114 -9.78 5.19 5.87
C GLY A 114 -11.06 5.70 5.21
N GLY A 115 -12.19 5.18 5.69
CA GLY A 115 -13.54 5.45 5.17
C GLY A 115 -14.01 4.38 4.18
N LYS A 116 -15.29 4.43 3.80
CA LYS A 116 -15.88 3.45 2.87
C LYS A 116 -15.20 3.53 1.51
N PRO A 117 -14.83 2.41 0.87
CA PRO A 117 -14.34 2.42 -0.52
C PRO A 117 -15.36 3.08 -1.46
N ILE A 118 -14.87 3.65 -2.56
CA ILE A 118 -15.74 4.24 -3.59
C ILE A 118 -16.38 3.09 -4.38
N ARG A 119 -17.70 2.94 -4.27
CA ARG A 119 -18.43 1.85 -4.94
C ARG A 119 -18.52 2.15 -6.43
N THR A 120 -17.93 1.28 -7.23
CA THR A 120 -17.73 1.52 -8.66
C THR A 120 -18.37 0.46 -9.52
N VAL A 121 -19.10 0.88 -10.55
CA VAL A 121 -19.49 0.00 -11.67
C VAL A 121 -18.48 0.19 -12.80
N LEU A 122 -17.93 -0.92 -13.31
CA LEU A 122 -16.99 -0.89 -14.43
C LEU A 122 -17.70 -1.26 -15.74
N VAL A 123 -17.61 -0.40 -16.74
CA VAL A 123 -18.14 -0.67 -18.08
C VAL A 123 -16.97 -0.80 -19.04
N GLY A 124 -16.82 -1.94 -19.67
CA GLY A 124 -15.69 -2.23 -20.56
C GLY A 124 -16.14 -2.95 -21.82
N LEU A 125 -15.50 -2.69 -22.95
CA LEU A 125 -15.94 -3.29 -24.21
C LEU A 125 -15.83 -4.84 -24.22
N MET A 126 -14.66 -5.37 -23.85
CA MET A 126 -14.36 -6.81 -23.89
C MET A 126 -13.93 -7.32 -22.51
N PRO A 127 -14.42 -8.50 -22.05
CA PRO A 127 -14.07 -9.06 -20.74
C PRO A 127 -12.56 -9.20 -20.51
N ASN A 128 -11.87 -9.96 -21.36
CA ASN A 128 -10.47 -10.33 -21.14
C ASN A 128 -9.46 -9.26 -21.62
N ILE A 129 -9.94 -8.06 -21.99
CA ILE A 129 -9.07 -6.99 -22.53
C ILE A 129 -9.39 -5.67 -21.84
N SER A 130 -10.56 -5.08 -22.14
CA SER A 130 -10.91 -3.75 -21.64
C SER A 130 -11.31 -3.79 -20.17
N LEU A 131 -12.10 -4.78 -19.75
CA LEU A 131 -12.46 -4.92 -18.34
C LEU A 131 -11.23 -5.24 -17.49
N GLU A 132 -10.32 -6.12 -17.93
CA GLU A 132 -9.08 -6.40 -17.17
C GLU A 132 -8.13 -5.19 -17.06
N SER A 133 -8.03 -4.33 -18.09
CA SER A 133 -7.33 -3.05 -17.97
C SER A 133 -8.05 -2.10 -17.01
N GLY A 134 -9.39 -2.04 -17.06
CA GLY A 134 -10.20 -1.25 -16.16
C GLY A 134 -10.08 -1.67 -14.70
N LYS A 135 -10.17 -2.97 -14.39
CA LYS A 135 -9.98 -3.53 -13.05
C LYS A 135 -8.63 -3.14 -12.47
N ARG A 136 -7.55 -3.32 -13.23
CA ARG A 136 -6.20 -2.92 -12.80
C ARG A 136 -6.06 -1.41 -12.55
N ALA A 137 -6.75 -0.59 -13.33
CA ALA A 137 -6.80 0.84 -13.06
C ALA A 137 -7.58 1.17 -11.77
N LEU A 138 -8.68 0.47 -11.48
CA LEU A 138 -9.44 0.67 -10.24
C LEU A 138 -8.66 0.20 -9.00
N GLU A 139 -7.87 -0.86 -9.12
CA GLU A 139 -6.98 -1.37 -8.05
C GLU A 139 -5.86 -0.38 -7.66
N SER A 140 -5.70 0.76 -8.34
CA SER A 140 -4.68 1.74 -7.98
C SER A 140 -5.09 2.70 -6.85
N THR A 141 -6.34 2.63 -6.39
CA THR A 141 -6.89 3.50 -5.34
C THR A 141 -7.94 2.75 -4.50
N TYR A 142 -8.57 3.42 -3.54
CA TYR A 142 -9.50 2.84 -2.58
C TYR A 142 -10.92 2.66 -3.14
N ILE A 143 -11.06 1.75 -4.12
CA ILE A 143 -12.31 1.46 -4.84
C ILE A 143 -12.79 0.04 -4.55
N GLU A 144 -14.11 -0.13 -4.46
CA GLU A 144 -14.80 -1.42 -4.45
C GLU A 144 -15.55 -1.60 -5.77
N LEU A 145 -15.22 -2.65 -6.53
CA LEU A 145 -15.94 -3.01 -7.75
C LEU A 145 -17.22 -3.77 -7.39
N VAL A 146 -18.39 -3.15 -7.61
CA VAL A 146 -19.70 -3.73 -7.21
C VAL A 146 -20.42 -4.46 -8.34
N ASP A 147 -20.15 -4.10 -9.60
CA ASP A 147 -20.65 -4.79 -10.80
C ASP A 147 -19.78 -4.42 -12.01
N ALA A 148 -19.84 -5.20 -13.07
CA ALA A 148 -19.20 -4.91 -14.35
C ALA A 148 -20.13 -5.21 -15.53
N LEU A 149 -20.08 -4.38 -16.57
CA LEU A 149 -20.83 -4.51 -17.81
C LEU A 149 -19.88 -4.60 -18.99
N ASP A 150 -20.18 -5.49 -19.94
CA ASP A 150 -19.46 -5.58 -21.21
C ASP A 150 -20.36 -5.94 -22.39
N LEU A 151 -19.77 -5.98 -23.60
CA LEU A 151 -20.52 -6.25 -24.82
C LEU A 151 -21.10 -7.67 -24.88
N LEU A 152 -20.47 -8.63 -24.21
CA LEU A 152 -20.90 -10.04 -24.15
C LEU A 152 -21.79 -10.32 -22.93
N ASP A 153 -22.23 -9.28 -22.22
CA ASP A 153 -23.12 -9.42 -21.08
C ASP A 153 -24.45 -10.04 -21.52
N VAL A 154 -24.80 -11.16 -20.88
CA VAL A 154 -26.00 -11.94 -21.17
C VAL A 154 -27.29 -11.27 -20.65
N ARG A 155 -27.16 -10.25 -19.79
CA ARG A 155 -28.29 -9.49 -19.26
C ARG A 155 -28.95 -8.66 -20.36
N THR A 156 -30.27 -8.60 -20.35
CA THR A 156 -31.02 -7.67 -21.23
C THR A 156 -30.73 -6.22 -20.86
N LEU A 157 -31.01 -5.27 -21.75
CA LEU A 157 -30.84 -3.83 -21.47
C LEU A 157 -31.52 -3.41 -20.16
N GLU A 158 -32.75 -3.86 -19.93
CA GLU A 158 -33.49 -3.59 -18.70
C GLU A 158 -32.77 -4.14 -17.46
N GLN A 159 -32.24 -5.37 -17.54
CA GLN A 159 -31.48 -5.99 -16.46
C GLN A 159 -30.16 -5.27 -16.20
N GLN A 160 -29.46 -4.82 -17.24
CA GLN A 160 -28.22 -4.05 -17.12
C GLN A 160 -28.48 -2.69 -16.45
N VAL A 161 -29.50 -1.96 -16.91
CA VAL A 161 -29.91 -0.68 -16.30
C VAL A 161 -30.29 -0.89 -14.83
N ASN A 162 -31.12 -1.89 -14.54
CA ASN A 162 -31.51 -2.23 -13.18
C ASN A 162 -30.31 -2.63 -12.31
N ALA A 163 -29.30 -3.30 -12.88
CA ALA A 163 -28.08 -3.64 -12.16
C ALA A 163 -27.31 -2.39 -11.72
N ILE A 164 -27.12 -1.41 -12.63
CA ILE A 164 -26.50 -0.11 -12.28
C ILE A 164 -27.32 0.60 -11.19
N LEU A 165 -28.66 0.66 -11.34
CA LEU A 165 -29.53 1.34 -10.38
C LEU A 165 -29.50 0.70 -8.99
N ARG A 166 -29.51 -0.65 -8.91
CA ARG A 166 -29.43 -1.40 -7.66
C ARG A 166 -28.05 -1.31 -7.01
N ALA A 167 -27.00 -1.31 -7.82
CA ALA A 167 -25.64 -1.11 -7.34
C ALA A 167 -25.51 0.24 -6.62
N ALA A 168 -26.25 1.27 -7.07
CA ALA A 168 -26.18 2.64 -6.55
C ALA A 168 -24.71 3.11 -6.43
N PRO A 169 -23.95 3.11 -7.55
CA PRO A 169 -22.53 3.40 -7.52
C PRO A 169 -22.24 4.87 -7.23
N ASP A 170 -21.12 5.10 -6.55
CA ASP A 170 -20.51 6.42 -6.40
C ASP A 170 -19.81 6.85 -7.70
N LEU A 171 -19.24 5.89 -8.43
CA LEU A 171 -18.48 6.07 -9.67
C LEU A 171 -18.90 5.04 -10.72
N ILE A 172 -19.02 5.47 -11.98
CA ILE A 172 -19.07 4.59 -13.14
C ILE A 172 -17.81 4.83 -13.98
N LEU A 173 -16.93 3.84 -14.07
CA LEU A 173 -15.76 3.90 -14.94
C LEU A 173 -16.08 3.26 -16.28
N ILE A 174 -15.93 4.01 -17.37
CA ILE A 174 -16.09 3.50 -18.73
C ILE A 174 -14.71 3.41 -19.39
N VAL A 175 -14.33 2.20 -19.80
CA VAL A 175 -13.07 1.90 -20.50
C VAL A 175 -13.32 1.13 -21.80
N GLY A 176 -12.33 1.13 -22.68
CA GLY A 176 -12.34 0.27 -23.86
C GLY A 176 -12.49 1.00 -25.19
N GLY A 177 -12.32 0.20 -26.25
CA GLY A 177 -11.95 0.68 -27.57
C GLY A 177 -10.49 1.13 -27.60
N THR A 178 -9.71 0.63 -28.55
CA THR A 178 -8.40 1.26 -28.87
C THR A 178 -8.65 2.59 -29.56
N ASN A 179 -7.66 3.49 -29.59
CA ASN A 179 -7.84 4.81 -30.22
C ASN A 179 -8.13 4.73 -31.73
N SER A 180 -7.76 3.62 -32.37
CA SER A 180 -8.04 3.34 -33.79
C SER A 180 -9.12 2.27 -33.98
N GLY A 181 -9.85 1.90 -32.92
CA GLY A 181 -10.82 0.81 -32.93
C GLY A 181 -12.22 1.23 -33.40
N ALA A 182 -13.10 0.23 -33.58
CA ALA A 182 -14.50 0.46 -33.93
C ALA A 182 -15.27 1.13 -32.77
N ASN A 183 -16.10 2.12 -33.12
CA ASN A 183 -16.79 2.98 -32.15
C ASN A 183 -18.21 2.50 -31.81
N ALA A 184 -18.90 1.81 -32.72
CA ALA A 184 -20.32 1.49 -32.58
C ALA A 184 -20.65 0.65 -31.34
N PRO A 185 -19.93 -0.46 -31.03
CA PRO A 185 -20.25 -1.27 -29.85
C PRO A 185 -20.12 -0.50 -28.52
N MET A 186 -19.19 0.44 -28.45
CA MET A 186 -18.98 1.25 -27.25
C MET A 186 -20.12 2.25 -27.03
N ARG A 187 -20.74 2.75 -28.12
CA ARG A 187 -21.90 3.65 -28.04
C ARG A 187 -23.08 2.98 -27.34
N THR A 188 -23.35 1.72 -27.63
CA THR A 188 -24.42 0.95 -26.99
C THR A 188 -24.28 0.91 -25.47
N LEU A 189 -23.08 0.61 -24.96
CA LEU A 189 -22.82 0.59 -23.51
C LEU A 189 -22.91 1.99 -22.89
N ILE A 190 -22.45 3.03 -23.59
CA ILE A 190 -22.60 4.44 -23.15
C ILE A 190 -24.09 4.80 -23.04
N ASP A 191 -24.92 4.35 -23.98
CA ASP A 191 -26.37 4.59 -23.95
C ASP A 191 -27.04 3.85 -22.78
N THR A 192 -26.62 2.62 -22.46
CA THR A 192 -27.06 1.91 -21.25
C THR A 192 -26.76 2.72 -19.98
N VAL A 193 -25.54 3.26 -19.86
CA VAL A 193 -25.17 4.13 -18.72
C VAL A 193 -26.01 5.40 -18.70
N ARG A 194 -26.26 6.03 -19.85
CA ARG A 194 -27.13 7.20 -19.96
C ARG A 194 -28.53 6.92 -19.42
N ILE A 195 -29.16 5.83 -19.86
CA ILE A 195 -30.50 5.45 -19.42
C ILE A 195 -30.53 5.23 -17.91
N ALA A 196 -29.54 4.51 -17.36
CA ALA A 196 -29.43 4.32 -15.92
C ALA A 196 -29.28 5.66 -15.18
N ALA A 197 -28.40 6.55 -15.65
CA ALA A 197 -28.20 7.86 -15.04
C ALA A 197 -29.47 8.74 -15.07
N GLN A 198 -30.26 8.69 -16.15
CA GLN A 198 -31.54 9.40 -16.27
C GLN A 198 -32.60 8.91 -15.26
N LEU A 199 -32.56 7.62 -14.91
CA LEU A 199 -33.51 6.98 -13.99
C LEU A 199 -33.09 7.09 -12.52
N MET A 200 -31.84 7.47 -12.22
CA MET A 200 -31.37 7.68 -10.85
C MET A 200 -32.10 8.86 -10.21
N ARG A 201 -32.68 8.62 -9.03
CA ARG A 201 -33.39 9.64 -8.23
C ARG A 201 -32.47 10.35 -7.23
N SER A 202 -31.23 9.89 -7.09
CA SER A 202 -30.22 10.41 -6.17
C SER A 202 -29.42 11.58 -6.80
N ALA A 203 -28.37 12.02 -6.11
CA ALA A 203 -27.38 12.91 -6.71
C ALA A 203 -26.83 12.32 -8.02
N LYS A 204 -26.47 13.20 -8.97
CA LYS A 204 -25.87 12.81 -10.25
C LYS A 204 -24.64 11.92 -10.00
N PRO A 205 -24.56 10.72 -10.60
CA PRO A 205 -23.40 9.86 -10.42
C PRO A 205 -22.17 10.50 -11.04
N ILE A 206 -20.99 10.12 -10.57
CA ILE A 206 -19.74 10.50 -11.22
C ILE A 206 -19.45 9.48 -12.33
N VAL A 207 -19.13 9.95 -13.53
CA VAL A 207 -18.67 9.10 -14.64
C VAL A 207 -17.25 9.50 -15.00
N LEU A 208 -16.33 8.54 -14.99
CA LEU A 208 -14.98 8.70 -15.53
C LEU A 208 -14.88 7.91 -16.84
N TYR A 209 -14.62 8.60 -17.94
CA TYR A 209 -14.40 7.99 -19.24
C TYR A 209 -12.90 7.95 -19.56
N ALA A 210 -12.37 6.76 -19.78
CA ALA A 210 -10.97 6.50 -20.09
C ALA A 210 -10.83 5.50 -21.25
N GLY A 211 -11.65 5.68 -22.29
CA GLY A 211 -11.69 4.85 -23.50
C GLY A 211 -11.20 5.57 -24.75
N ASN A 212 -11.60 5.09 -25.93
CA ASN A 212 -11.23 5.68 -27.22
C ASN A 212 -11.46 7.21 -27.28
N ALA A 213 -10.38 7.97 -27.49
CA ALA A 213 -10.42 9.43 -27.60
C ALA A 213 -11.42 9.95 -28.66
N ALA A 214 -11.64 9.21 -29.75
CA ALA A 214 -12.58 9.57 -30.82
C ALA A 214 -14.06 9.59 -30.35
N LEU A 215 -14.38 8.94 -29.23
CA LEU A 215 -15.73 8.91 -28.67
C LEU A 215 -15.98 10.01 -27.63
N SER A 216 -14.95 10.78 -27.25
CA SER A 216 -15.08 11.83 -26.21
C SER A 216 -16.21 12.83 -26.48
N GLY A 217 -16.38 13.26 -27.74
CA GLY A 217 -17.49 14.15 -28.13
C GLY A 217 -18.87 13.52 -27.95
N TYR A 218 -19.01 12.22 -28.28
CA TYR A 218 -20.25 11.48 -28.07
C TYR A 218 -20.57 11.30 -26.59
N VAL A 219 -19.55 10.95 -25.77
CA VAL A 219 -19.69 10.78 -24.32
C VAL A 219 -20.20 12.08 -23.68
N ARG A 220 -19.63 13.24 -24.04
CA ARG A 220 -20.13 14.54 -23.56
C ARG A 220 -21.58 14.75 -23.94
N GLN A 221 -21.90 14.60 -25.23
CA GLN A 221 -23.26 14.78 -25.73
C GLN A 221 -24.29 13.91 -25.00
N GLN A 222 -23.95 12.65 -24.68
CA GLN A 222 -24.89 11.71 -24.07
C GLN A 222 -25.00 11.83 -22.55
N LEU A 223 -23.92 12.19 -21.85
CA LEU A 223 -23.85 12.04 -20.39
C LEU A 223 -23.81 13.37 -19.61
N GLU A 224 -23.27 14.45 -20.18
CA GLU A 224 -22.95 15.69 -19.44
C GLU A 224 -24.16 16.33 -18.75
N GLU A 225 -25.37 16.17 -19.29
CA GLU A 225 -26.60 16.66 -18.66
C GLU A 225 -27.03 15.84 -17.44
N HIS A 226 -26.68 14.55 -17.37
CA HIS A 226 -27.20 13.61 -16.37
C HIS A 226 -26.17 13.21 -15.29
N VAL A 227 -24.87 13.43 -15.54
CA VAL A 227 -23.79 12.97 -14.66
C VAL A 227 -22.78 14.08 -14.35
N VAL A 228 -21.91 13.86 -13.38
CA VAL A 228 -20.66 14.64 -13.25
C VAL A 228 -19.59 13.93 -14.08
N LEU A 229 -19.27 14.48 -15.26
CA LEU A 229 -18.44 13.80 -16.26
C LEU A 229 -16.97 14.23 -16.17
N TYR A 230 -16.08 13.24 -16.04
CA TYR A 230 -14.64 13.36 -16.20
C TYR A 230 -14.20 12.54 -17.42
N ILE A 231 -13.26 13.08 -18.20
CA ILE A 231 -12.68 12.42 -19.37
C ILE A 231 -11.17 12.46 -19.24
N THR A 232 -10.52 11.31 -19.37
CA THR A 232 -9.06 11.17 -19.33
C THR A 232 -8.57 10.36 -20.53
N GLU A 233 -7.25 10.20 -20.63
CA GLU A 233 -6.63 9.41 -21.68
C GLU A 233 -7.01 7.92 -21.58
N ASN A 234 -6.96 7.25 -22.73
CA ASN A 234 -7.34 5.86 -22.84
C ASN A 234 -6.43 4.95 -22.01
N VAL A 235 -7.00 4.10 -21.15
CA VAL A 235 -6.24 3.10 -20.37
C VAL A 235 -5.53 2.08 -21.24
N ARG A 236 -6.03 1.87 -22.47
CA ARG A 236 -5.45 0.95 -23.45
C ARG A 236 -5.50 1.56 -24.86
N PRO A 237 -4.58 2.50 -25.18
CA PRO A 237 -4.58 3.19 -26.48
C PRO A 237 -4.45 2.23 -27.68
N SER A 238 -3.76 1.10 -27.50
CA SER A 238 -3.59 0.04 -28.51
C SER A 238 -3.66 -1.35 -27.85
N LEU A 239 -3.87 -2.41 -28.63
CA LEU A 239 -4.02 -3.78 -28.09
C LEU A 239 -2.82 -4.22 -27.23
N GLU A 240 -1.61 -3.81 -27.60
CA GLU A 240 -0.35 -4.19 -26.93
C GLU A 240 0.02 -3.25 -25.77
N ARG A 241 -0.59 -2.05 -25.69
CA ARG A 241 -0.14 -0.99 -24.79
C ARG A 241 -1.21 -0.57 -23.80
N GLU A 242 -0.89 -0.72 -22.52
CA GLU A 242 -1.63 -0.14 -21.41
C GLU A 242 -0.96 1.14 -20.91
N TRP A 243 -1.78 2.10 -20.47
CA TRP A 243 -1.31 3.39 -19.97
C TRP A 243 -2.17 3.81 -18.77
N PHE A 244 -1.64 3.64 -17.55
CA PHE A 244 -2.41 3.86 -16.32
C PHE A 244 -2.17 5.22 -15.64
N ASP A 245 -1.07 5.94 -15.92
CA ASP A 245 -0.76 7.17 -15.18
C ASP A 245 -1.86 8.27 -15.23
N PRO A 246 -2.50 8.56 -16.37
CA PRO A 246 -3.55 9.59 -16.47
C PRO A 246 -4.78 9.23 -15.64
N ILE A 247 -5.26 7.97 -15.74
CA ILE A 247 -6.43 7.54 -14.96
C ILE A 247 -6.12 7.49 -13.47
N ARG A 248 -4.90 7.10 -13.07
CA ARG A 248 -4.47 7.09 -11.67
C ARG A 248 -4.54 8.48 -11.05
N LEU A 249 -4.02 9.49 -11.75
CA LEU A 249 -4.08 10.88 -11.30
C LEU A 249 -5.53 11.34 -11.11
N GLU A 250 -6.41 11.06 -12.08
CA GLU A 250 -7.82 11.43 -12.01
C GLU A 250 -8.55 10.73 -10.87
N LEU A 251 -8.31 9.43 -10.66
CA LEU A 251 -8.88 8.67 -9.55
C LEU A 251 -8.40 9.20 -8.19
N SER A 252 -7.13 9.62 -8.09
CA SER A 252 -6.57 10.21 -6.88
C SER A 252 -7.17 11.58 -6.55
N LEU A 253 -7.45 12.40 -7.57
CA LEU A 253 -8.17 13.66 -7.40
C LEU A 253 -9.64 13.44 -7.00
N LEU A 254 -10.32 12.51 -7.67
CA LEU A 254 -11.70 12.14 -7.38
C LEU A 254 -11.85 11.67 -5.93
N TYR A 255 -10.88 10.93 -5.41
CA TYR A 255 -10.90 10.44 -4.04
C TYR A 255 -11.03 11.56 -3.01
N GLY A 256 -10.21 12.62 -3.12
CA GLY A 256 -10.25 13.76 -2.19
C GLY A 256 -11.61 14.46 -2.22
N ASP A 257 -12.09 14.77 -3.42
CA ASP A 257 -13.40 15.41 -3.62
C ASP A 257 -14.57 14.54 -3.11
N TYR A 258 -14.51 13.22 -3.35
CA TYR A 258 -15.50 12.28 -2.84
C TYR A 258 -15.55 12.29 -1.32
N ARG A 259 -14.39 12.23 -0.66
CA ARG A 259 -14.30 12.21 0.81
C ARG A 259 -14.87 13.48 1.43
N ALA A 260 -14.54 14.64 0.90
CA ALA A 260 -15.08 15.92 1.41
C ALA A 260 -16.59 16.06 1.29
N ARG A 261 -17.22 15.38 0.32
CA ARG A 261 -18.68 15.40 0.14
C ARG A 261 -19.42 14.38 1.00
N THR A 262 -18.79 13.24 1.28
CA THR A 262 -19.48 12.07 1.83
C THR A 262 -19.15 11.80 3.29
N THR A 263 -18.05 12.35 3.81
CA THR A 263 -17.57 12.08 5.17
C THR A 263 -17.55 13.36 6.00
N PRO A 264 -18.34 13.47 7.08
CA PRO A 264 -18.32 14.62 7.97
C PRO A 264 -16.92 14.91 8.50
N GLY A 265 -16.51 16.18 8.55
CA GLY A 265 -15.19 16.62 8.99
C GLY A 265 -14.09 16.66 7.93
N PHE A 266 -14.23 15.90 6.84
CA PHE A 266 -13.16 15.81 5.83
C PHE A 266 -12.90 17.14 5.15
N ARG A 267 -13.94 17.95 4.92
CA ARG A 267 -13.81 19.28 4.33
C ARG A 267 -12.93 20.20 5.19
N THR A 268 -13.10 20.16 6.51
CA THR A 268 -12.25 20.90 7.46
C THR A 268 -10.78 20.52 7.34
N ILE A 269 -10.49 19.23 7.18
CA ILE A 269 -9.12 18.73 6.99
C ILE A 269 -8.58 19.16 5.61
N GLN A 270 -9.41 19.05 4.57
CA GLN A 270 -9.04 19.46 3.21
C GLN A 270 -8.73 20.95 3.13
N ASP A 271 -9.51 21.80 3.80
CA ASP A 271 -9.31 23.25 3.80
C ASP A 271 -8.06 23.65 4.62
N ALA A 272 -7.67 22.87 5.62
CA ALA A 272 -6.44 23.09 6.39
C ALA A 272 -5.16 22.58 5.67
N SER A 273 -5.27 21.58 4.80
CA SER A 273 -4.14 20.94 4.11
C SER A 273 -3.73 21.69 2.84
N GLU A 274 -2.43 21.90 2.64
CA GLU A 274 -1.90 22.64 1.49
C GLU A 274 -2.16 21.98 0.13
N LEU A 275 -2.36 20.65 0.13
CA LEU A 275 -2.61 19.83 -1.06
C LEU A 275 -4.03 19.22 -1.04
N GLY A 276 -4.89 19.63 -0.09
CA GLY A 276 -6.11 18.90 0.22
C GLY A 276 -5.82 17.53 0.84
N VAL A 277 -6.78 16.60 0.78
CA VAL A 277 -6.55 15.23 1.28
C VAL A 277 -6.28 14.30 0.11
N LEU A 278 -5.04 13.77 0.06
CA LEU A 278 -4.64 12.81 -0.96
C LEU A 278 -4.85 11.36 -0.52
N PRO A 279 -5.02 10.40 -1.43
CA PRO A 279 -4.93 8.98 -1.08
C PRO A 279 -3.55 8.65 -0.48
N SER A 280 -3.48 7.89 0.61
CA SER A 280 -2.18 7.51 1.22
C SER A 280 -1.26 6.75 0.24
N VAL A 281 -1.84 6.02 -0.72
CA VAL A 281 -1.09 5.31 -1.77
C VAL A 281 -0.30 6.23 -2.71
N GLU A 282 -0.69 7.50 -2.85
CA GLU A 282 0.10 8.48 -3.61
C GLU A 282 1.42 8.77 -2.91
N SER A 283 1.40 8.91 -1.57
CA SER A 283 2.63 9.06 -0.80
C SER A 283 3.52 7.83 -0.91
N TYR A 284 2.96 6.63 -0.81
CA TYR A 284 3.73 5.38 -1.01
C TYR A 284 4.36 5.35 -2.41
N SER A 285 3.59 5.68 -3.44
CA SER A 285 4.05 5.74 -4.83
C SER A 285 5.23 6.69 -5.01
N ASN A 286 5.17 7.87 -4.41
CA ASN A 286 6.24 8.86 -4.48
C ASN A 286 7.52 8.39 -3.79
N VAL A 287 7.42 7.82 -2.59
CA VAL A 287 8.60 7.29 -1.89
C VAL A 287 9.20 6.08 -2.63
N VAL A 288 8.37 5.18 -3.15
CA VAL A 288 8.83 4.02 -3.94
C VAL A 288 9.55 4.47 -5.22
N ARG A 289 9.02 5.47 -5.95
CA ARG A 289 9.71 6.07 -7.10
C ARG A 289 11.05 6.68 -6.70
N TYR A 290 11.06 7.49 -5.65
CA TYR A 290 12.28 8.12 -5.15
C TYR A 290 13.36 7.08 -4.82
N LEU A 291 13.02 6.04 -4.05
CA LEU A 291 13.97 4.99 -3.69
C LEU A 291 14.45 4.15 -4.87
N ALA A 292 13.64 4.02 -5.93
CA ALA A 292 14.04 3.30 -7.13
C ALA A 292 15.07 4.07 -7.96
N ASP A 293 15.04 5.41 -7.90
CA ASP A 293 15.92 6.29 -8.68
C ASP A 293 17.14 6.78 -7.89
N SER A 294 17.11 6.77 -6.55
CA SER A 294 18.12 7.38 -5.68
C SER A 294 19.53 6.78 -5.77
N THR A 295 19.69 5.56 -6.28
CA THR A 295 21.00 4.87 -6.33
C THR A 295 21.75 5.02 -7.66
N GLY A 296 21.23 5.84 -8.58
CA GLY A 296 21.79 6.01 -9.93
C GLY A 296 21.63 4.80 -10.85
N LYS A 297 21.06 3.70 -10.34
CA LYS A 297 20.63 2.52 -11.10
C LYS A 297 19.15 2.31 -10.81
N LYS A 298 18.34 2.15 -11.86
CA LYS A 298 16.92 1.78 -11.72
C LYS A 298 16.84 0.42 -11.02
N GLN A 299 16.51 0.43 -9.74
CA GLN A 299 16.34 -0.78 -8.93
C GLN A 299 14.85 -1.09 -8.75
N ASN A 300 14.53 -2.37 -8.52
CA ASN A 300 13.17 -2.73 -8.17
C ASN A 300 12.97 -2.48 -6.68
N VAL A 301 11.89 -1.81 -6.31
CA VAL A 301 11.52 -1.52 -4.91
C VAL A 301 10.14 -2.11 -4.68
N LEU A 302 9.92 -2.69 -3.50
CA LEU A 302 8.63 -3.26 -3.14
C LEU A 302 8.20 -2.73 -1.78
N LEU A 303 6.97 -2.22 -1.71
CA LEU A 303 6.29 -1.84 -0.49
C LEU A 303 5.05 -2.69 -0.32
N VAL A 304 4.82 -3.13 0.91
CA VAL A 304 3.66 -3.91 1.33
C VAL A 304 3.06 -3.25 2.56
N ASP A 305 1.81 -2.81 2.46
CA ASP A 305 1.03 -2.29 3.60
C ASP A 305 -0.11 -3.25 3.93
N VAL A 306 -0.12 -3.78 5.15
CA VAL A 306 -1.20 -4.61 5.66
C VAL A 306 -2.03 -3.81 6.64
N GLY A 307 -3.16 -3.29 6.14
CA GLY A 307 -4.12 -2.51 6.90
C GLY A 307 -5.28 -3.34 7.44
N SER A 308 -6.20 -2.65 8.11
CA SER A 308 -7.43 -3.24 8.63
C SER A 308 -8.47 -3.50 7.54
N SER A 309 -8.58 -2.59 6.57
CA SER A 309 -9.59 -2.64 5.50
C SER A 309 -9.00 -2.95 4.12
N THR A 310 -7.69 -2.81 3.96
CA THR A 310 -7.03 -3.02 2.66
C THR A 310 -5.65 -3.64 2.85
N VAL A 311 -5.18 -4.34 1.82
CA VAL A 311 -3.76 -4.63 1.63
C VAL A 311 -3.28 -3.94 0.36
N THR A 312 -2.19 -3.18 0.48
CA THR A 312 -1.62 -2.41 -0.62
C THR A 312 -0.23 -2.95 -0.98
N ILE A 313 -0.05 -3.24 -2.27
CA ILE A 313 1.25 -3.51 -2.89
C ILE A 313 1.60 -2.31 -3.76
N CYS A 314 2.77 -1.71 -3.51
CA CYS A 314 3.33 -0.67 -4.37
C CYS A 314 4.73 -1.11 -4.79
N ALA A 315 4.96 -1.29 -6.09
CA ALA A 315 6.20 -1.84 -6.60
C ALA A 315 6.72 -1.06 -7.79
N MET A 316 8.01 -0.69 -7.75
CA MET A 316 8.74 -0.32 -8.95
C MET A 316 9.35 -1.59 -9.53
N VAL A 317 8.96 -1.96 -10.75
CA VAL A 317 9.47 -3.15 -11.44
C VAL A 317 9.93 -2.76 -12.82
N ARG A 318 11.23 -2.95 -13.12
CA ARG A 318 11.85 -2.57 -14.40
C ARG A 318 11.56 -1.12 -14.81
N GLY A 319 11.47 -0.22 -13.84
CA GLY A 319 11.20 1.21 -14.08
C GLY A 319 9.72 1.55 -14.31
N ALA A 320 8.80 0.59 -14.17
CA ALA A 320 7.36 0.84 -14.19
C ALA A 320 6.78 0.74 -12.77
N LEU A 321 5.99 1.74 -12.38
CA LEU A 321 5.28 1.74 -11.11
C LEU A 321 4.00 0.90 -11.23
N ASN A 322 3.84 -0.05 -10.32
CA ASN A 322 2.69 -0.92 -10.20
C ASN A 322 2.08 -0.73 -8.82
N VAL A 323 0.77 -0.43 -8.77
CA VAL A 323 0.03 -0.24 -7.54
C VAL A 323 -1.17 -1.18 -7.55
N THR A 324 -1.38 -1.87 -6.45
CA THR A 324 -2.51 -2.77 -6.26
C THR A 324 -3.02 -2.63 -4.84
N ILE A 325 -4.28 -2.23 -4.69
CA ILE A 325 -5.01 -2.13 -3.43
C ILE A 325 -6.14 -3.15 -3.49
N ARG A 326 -6.15 -4.06 -2.52
CA ARG A 326 -7.22 -5.06 -2.37
C ARG A 326 -8.09 -4.66 -1.18
N SER A 327 -9.27 -4.10 -1.45
CA SER A 327 -10.24 -3.66 -0.44
C SER A 327 -11.01 -4.79 0.23
N ASP A 328 -11.00 -5.96 -0.39
CA ASP A 328 -11.55 -7.21 0.14
C ASP A 328 -10.57 -7.95 1.05
N LEU A 329 -9.31 -7.50 1.12
CA LEU A 329 -8.27 -8.07 1.95
C LEU A 329 -7.90 -7.12 3.10
N GLY A 330 -7.95 -7.57 4.35
CA GLY A 330 -7.50 -6.78 5.49
C GLY A 330 -7.51 -7.58 6.79
N LEU A 331 -6.86 -7.06 7.84
CA LEU A 331 -6.80 -7.72 9.14
C LEU A 331 -7.92 -7.30 10.11
N GLY A 332 -8.80 -6.36 9.74
CA GLY A 332 -9.88 -5.89 10.61
C GLY A 332 -11.19 -5.82 9.86
N HIS A 333 -11.57 -4.64 9.36
CA HIS A 333 -12.84 -4.43 8.65
C HIS A 333 -13.09 -5.42 7.51
N SER A 334 -12.03 -5.86 6.82
CA SER A 334 -12.11 -6.81 5.70
C SER A 334 -11.60 -8.21 6.07
N ALA A 335 -11.53 -8.55 7.37
CA ALA A 335 -10.97 -9.82 7.83
C ALA A 335 -11.84 -11.04 7.45
N VAL A 336 -13.17 -10.91 7.48
CA VAL A 336 -14.09 -11.98 7.06
C VAL A 336 -13.96 -12.24 5.56
N SER A 337 -14.10 -11.20 4.72
CA SER A 337 -13.95 -11.32 3.27
C SER A 337 -12.57 -11.86 2.88
N ALA A 338 -11.53 -11.46 3.60
CA ALA A 338 -10.19 -12.00 3.40
C ALA A 338 -10.11 -13.49 3.71
N ALA A 339 -10.63 -13.93 4.85
CA ALA A 339 -10.62 -15.33 5.25
C ALA A 339 -11.41 -16.21 4.28
N GLU A 340 -12.53 -15.70 3.74
CA GLU A 340 -13.32 -16.36 2.70
C GLU A 340 -12.55 -16.45 1.37
N ALA A 341 -11.96 -15.34 0.91
CA ALA A 341 -11.19 -15.29 -0.33
C ALA A 341 -9.92 -16.16 -0.30
N ILE A 342 -9.24 -16.21 0.86
CA ILE A 342 -8.02 -17.01 1.06
C ILE A 342 -8.36 -18.48 1.32
N GLY A 343 -9.44 -18.74 2.06
CA GLY A 343 -9.83 -20.04 2.57
C GLY A 343 -9.09 -20.43 3.86
N VAL A 344 -9.86 -20.86 4.86
CA VAL A 344 -9.39 -21.22 6.22
C VAL A 344 -8.22 -22.23 6.21
N ARG A 345 -8.22 -23.19 5.27
CA ARG A 345 -7.13 -24.18 5.14
C ARG A 345 -5.78 -23.55 4.81
N ASN A 346 -5.76 -22.50 3.99
CA ASN A 346 -4.53 -21.78 3.64
C ASN A 346 -4.00 -20.95 4.80
N ILE A 347 -4.88 -20.49 5.71
CA ILE A 347 -4.49 -19.81 6.95
C ILE A 347 -3.95 -20.84 7.95
N ALA A 348 -4.72 -21.91 8.19
CA ALA A 348 -4.41 -22.96 9.16
C ALA A 348 -3.07 -23.65 8.93
N ARG A 349 -2.55 -23.67 7.68
CA ARG A 349 -1.25 -24.27 7.35
C ARG A 349 -0.06 -23.62 8.08
N TRP A 350 -0.22 -22.38 8.53
CA TRP A 350 0.80 -21.63 9.28
C TRP A 350 0.69 -21.74 10.79
N LEU A 351 -0.29 -22.48 11.30
CA LEU A 351 -0.49 -22.66 12.74
C LEU A 351 0.35 -23.83 13.24
N SER A 352 0.89 -23.68 14.45
CA SER A 352 1.60 -24.73 15.18
C SER A 352 0.66 -25.76 15.84
N PHE A 353 -0.65 -25.52 15.76
CA PHE A 353 -1.71 -26.31 16.36
C PHE A 353 -2.85 -26.58 15.36
N GLU A 354 -3.71 -27.55 15.68
CA GLU A 354 -4.98 -27.72 14.96
C GLU A 354 -6.01 -26.72 15.50
N PRO A 355 -6.54 -25.80 14.69
CA PRO A 355 -7.58 -24.89 15.14
C PRO A 355 -8.91 -25.64 15.29
N ALA A 356 -9.75 -25.23 16.25
CA ALA A 356 -11.12 -25.72 16.29
C ALA A 356 -11.88 -25.28 15.02
N PRO A 357 -12.94 -25.99 14.58
CA PRO A 357 -13.58 -25.77 13.28
C PRO A 357 -13.96 -24.32 12.95
N GLN A 358 -14.30 -23.53 13.97
CA GLN A 358 -14.68 -22.12 13.82
C GLN A 358 -13.65 -21.13 14.37
N GLU A 359 -12.56 -21.56 15.01
CA GLU A 359 -11.64 -20.68 15.76
C GLU A 359 -11.07 -19.54 14.91
N ILE A 360 -10.67 -19.83 13.66
CA ILE A 360 -10.17 -18.80 12.73
C ILE A 360 -11.30 -17.85 12.32
N MET A 361 -12.51 -18.36 12.08
CA MET A 361 -13.66 -17.54 11.68
C MET A 361 -14.14 -16.67 12.83
N ASP A 362 -14.21 -17.21 14.05
CA ASP A 362 -14.58 -16.49 15.27
C ASP A 362 -13.59 -15.34 15.52
N TYR A 363 -12.29 -15.61 15.35
CA TYR A 363 -11.26 -14.58 15.45
C TYR A 363 -11.48 -13.44 14.44
N VAL A 364 -11.68 -13.74 13.15
CA VAL A 364 -11.87 -12.68 12.13
C VAL A 364 -13.20 -11.94 12.29
N TRP A 365 -14.27 -12.59 12.77
CA TRP A 365 -15.53 -11.93 13.10
C TRP A 365 -15.36 -10.93 14.25
N ASN A 366 -14.74 -11.34 15.34
CA ASN A 366 -14.43 -10.46 16.47
C ASN A 366 -13.56 -9.28 16.04
N LYS A 367 -12.54 -9.54 15.23
CA LYS A 367 -11.65 -8.54 14.70
C LYS A 367 -12.34 -7.57 13.73
N THR A 368 -13.32 -8.03 12.95
CA THR A 368 -14.15 -7.18 12.08
C THR A 368 -15.03 -6.23 12.90
N LEU A 369 -15.61 -6.71 13.99
CA LEU A 369 -16.44 -5.90 14.89
C LEU A 369 -15.61 -4.91 15.72
N ARG A 370 -14.38 -5.27 16.07
CA ARG A 370 -13.49 -4.43 16.88
C ARG A 370 -12.08 -4.36 16.26
N PRO A 371 -11.90 -3.63 15.14
CA PRO A 371 -10.63 -3.65 14.39
C PRO A 371 -9.40 -3.13 15.14
N ALA A 372 -9.61 -2.44 16.26
CA ALA A 372 -8.54 -1.90 17.11
C ALA A 372 -8.06 -2.89 18.20
N THR A 373 -8.71 -4.06 18.37
CA THR A 373 -8.24 -5.05 19.35
C THR A 373 -6.89 -5.61 18.94
N VAL A 374 -6.11 -6.06 19.92
CA VAL A 374 -4.86 -6.80 19.70
C VAL A 374 -5.06 -8.25 20.14
N PRO A 375 -4.28 -9.21 19.62
CA PRO A 375 -4.33 -10.59 20.12
C PRO A 375 -4.06 -10.65 21.63
N GLU A 376 -4.93 -11.32 22.37
CA GLU A 376 -4.82 -11.48 23.83
C GLU A 376 -4.02 -12.74 24.19
N THR A 377 -3.99 -13.73 23.28
CA THR A 377 -3.29 -15.00 23.48
C THR A 377 -2.28 -15.29 22.38
N THR A 378 -1.31 -16.16 22.65
CA THR A 378 -0.35 -16.63 21.63
C THR A 378 -1.04 -17.34 20.47
N ARG A 379 -2.16 -18.05 20.72
CA ARG A 379 -2.95 -18.71 19.65
C ARG A 379 -3.56 -17.68 18.70
N GLU A 380 -4.17 -16.64 19.24
CA GLU A 380 -4.72 -15.53 18.44
C GLU A 380 -3.63 -14.81 17.66
N LEU A 381 -2.45 -14.61 18.27
CA LEU A 381 -1.33 -13.99 17.60
C LEU A 381 -0.83 -14.84 16.42
N GLU A 382 -0.75 -16.16 16.58
CA GLU A 382 -0.42 -17.09 15.50
C GLU A 382 -1.46 -17.05 14.37
N ILE A 383 -2.76 -16.93 14.70
CA ILE A 383 -3.83 -16.73 13.71
C ILE A 383 -3.66 -15.40 12.96
N GLU A 384 -3.38 -14.30 13.67
CA GLU A 384 -3.17 -12.99 13.05
C GLU A 384 -1.95 -12.98 12.11
N TYR A 385 -0.85 -13.60 12.54
CA TYR A 385 0.34 -13.77 11.72
C TYR A 385 0.16 -14.74 10.55
N ALA A 386 -0.68 -15.77 10.69
CA ALA A 386 -1.06 -16.64 9.58
C ALA A 386 -1.90 -15.87 8.53
N LEU A 387 -2.86 -15.07 8.99
CA LEU A 387 -3.67 -14.19 8.15
C LEU A 387 -2.77 -13.19 7.41
N ALA A 388 -1.88 -12.50 8.10
CA ALA A 388 -0.96 -11.52 7.50
C ALA A 388 -0.13 -12.12 6.35
N ARG A 389 0.40 -13.34 6.54
CA ARG A 389 1.14 -14.05 5.48
C ARG A 389 0.29 -14.30 4.25
N GLU A 390 -0.92 -14.83 4.42
CA GLU A 390 -1.80 -15.15 3.29
C GLU A 390 -2.37 -13.91 2.60
N LEU A 391 -2.68 -12.86 3.36
CA LEU A 391 -3.11 -11.56 2.84
C LEU A 391 -2.07 -10.97 1.89
N ILE A 392 -0.81 -10.90 2.33
CA ILE A 392 0.30 -10.41 1.50
C ILE A 392 0.47 -11.29 0.25
N ARG A 393 0.38 -12.63 0.41
CA ARG A 393 0.51 -13.56 -0.72
C ARG A 393 -0.60 -13.37 -1.74
N ALA A 394 -1.84 -13.21 -1.31
CA ALA A 394 -2.99 -12.97 -2.18
C ALA A 394 -2.88 -11.63 -2.91
N ALA A 395 -2.50 -10.56 -2.20
CA ALA A 395 -2.30 -9.24 -2.81
C ALA A 395 -1.14 -9.24 -3.82
N MET A 396 -0.04 -9.93 -3.51
CA MET A 396 1.08 -10.10 -4.44
C MET A 396 0.70 -10.89 -5.69
N GLN A 397 -0.16 -11.91 -5.58
CA GLN A 397 -0.64 -12.66 -6.75
C GLN A 397 -1.40 -11.75 -7.71
N THR A 398 -2.29 -10.89 -7.21
CA THR A 398 -2.96 -9.87 -8.03
C THR A 398 -1.96 -8.90 -8.64
N SER A 399 -1.08 -8.31 -7.82
CA SER A 399 -0.12 -7.30 -8.30
C SER A 399 0.78 -7.81 -9.43
N ARG A 400 1.24 -9.06 -9.33
CA ARG A 400 2.08 -9.70 -10.36
C ARG A 400 1.40 -9.87 -11.71
N GLN A 401 0.07 -9.90 -11.79
CA GLN A 401 -0.65 -9.94 -13.07
C GLN A 401 -0.46 -8.64 -13.86
N GLY A 402 -0.19 -7.52 -13.19
CA GLY A 402 0.09 -6.23 -13.82
C GLY A 402 1.54 -6.03 -14.29
N TRP A 403 2.47 -6.88 -13.85
CA TRP A 403 3.90 -6.65 -14.09
C TRP A 403 4.34 -7.04 -15.51
N GLN A 404 4.42 -6.04 -16.38
CA GLN A 404 4.79 -6.23 -17.78
C GLN A 404 6.17 -6.91 -17.94
N GLY A 405 6.21 -7.95 -18.79
CA GLY A 405 7.42 -8.71 -19.09
C GLY A 405 7.92 -9.61 -17.96
N VAL A 406 7.14 -9.81 -16.89
CA VAL A 406 7.46 -10.72 -15.79
C VAL A 406 6.46 -11.89 -15.80
N PRO A 407 6.91 -13.14 -15.97
CA PRO A 407 6.00 -14.28 -15.92
C PRO A 407 5.32 -14.39 -14.55
N ILE A 408 4.00 -14.59 -14.54
CA ILE A 408 3.17 -14.64 -13.31
C ILE A 408 3.75 -15.62 -12.28
N ASN A 409 4.11 -16.83 -12.74
CA ASN A 409 4.63 -17.92 -11.91
C ASN A 409 6.16 -17.90 -11.71
N ALA A 410 6.87 -16.89 -12.23
CA ALA A 410 8.30 -16.75 -11.95
C ALA A 410 8.54 -16.43 -10.47
N PRO A 411 9.72 -16.77 -9.91
CA PRO A 411 10.11 -16.25 -8.60
C PRO A 411 10.03 -14.72 -8.52
N LEU A 412 9.96 -14.18 -7.31
CA LEU A 412 10.04 -12.73 -7.10
C LEU A 412 11.37 -12.21 -7.67
N LEU A 413 11.30 -11.18 -8.50
CA LEU A 413 12.50 -10.49 -8.97
C LEU A 413 13.26 -9.94 -7.76
N PRO A 414 14.60 -9.79 -7.83
CA PRO A 414 15.34 -9.13 -6.77
C PRO A 414 14.75 -7.74 -6.49
N MET A 415 14.28 -7.53 -5.27
CA MET A 415 13.72 -6.27 -4.75
C MET A 415 14.71 -5.68 -3.75
N GLN A 416 14.96 -4.38 -3.82
CA GLN A 416 15.90 -3.67 -2.97
C GLN A 416 15.53 -2.18 -2.88
N PRO A 417 14.98 -1.70 -1.74
CA PRO A 417 14.55 -2.47 -0.57
C PRO A 417 13.17 -3.13 -0.73
N ILE A 418 12.83 -4.00 0.23
CA ILE A 418 11.45 -4.39 0.54
C ILE A 418 11.03 -3.67 1.81
N ILE A 419 9.88 -2.99 1.79
CA ILE A 419 9.39 -2.15 2.88
C ILE A 419 8.06 -2.71 3.39
N GLY A 420 8.01 -3.01 4.69
CA GLY A 420 6.78 -3.41 5.38
C GLY A 420 6.14 -2.24 6.11
N VAL A 421 4.84 -2.05 5.86
CA VAL A 421 3.98 -1.02 6.47
C VAL A 421 2.75 -1.68 7.07
N GLY A 422 2.10 -1.00 8.01
CA GLY A 422 0.92 -1.50 8.71
C GLY A 422 1.27 -2.15 10.05
N ALA A 423 0.36 -2.07 11.02
CA ALA A 423 0.65 -2.36 12.42
C ALA A 423 1.19 -3.79 12.65
N VAL A 424 0.64 -4.79 11.95
CA VAL A 424 1.08 -6.20 12.10
C VAL A 424 2.56 -6.41 11.69
N LEU A 425 3.06 -5.61 10.75
CA LEU A 425 4.45 -5.67 10.28
C LEU A 425 5.34 -4.67 11.02
N ALA A 426 4.82 -3.52 11.38
CA ALA A 426 5.60 -2.38 11.87
C ALA A 426 5.67 -2.30 13.41
N GLN A 427 4.80 -3.03 14.11
CA GLN A 427 4.73 -3.10 15.57
C GLN A 427 4.67 -4.55 16.08
N PRO A 428 5.57 -5.45 15.62
CA PRO A 428 5.62 -6.82 16.12
C PRO A 428 6.13 -6.86 17.57
N ILE A 429 6.00 -8.03 18.21
CA ILE A 429 6.67 -8.29 19.50
C ILE A 429 8.18 -8.09 19.39
N ASN A 430 8.79 -8.46 18.27
CA ASN A 430 10.20 -8.20 17.96
C ASN A 430 10.46 -8.08 16.46
N ALA A 431 11.57 -7.43 16.10
CA ALA A 431 11.98 -7.18 14.73
C ALA A 431 12.15 -8.47 13.89
N GLY A 432 12.64 -9.55 14.50
CA GLY A 432 12.83 -10.83 13.81
C GLY A 432 11.54 -11.43 13.27
N VAL A 433 10.44 -11.31 14.01
CA VAL A 433 9.12 -11.79 13.59
C VAL A 433 8.62 -11.04 12.36
N SER A 434 8.78 -9.71 12.30
CA SER A 434 8.40 -8.96 11.08
C SER A 434 9.23 -9.33 9.87
N ALA A 435 10.52 -9.57 10.06
CA ALA A 435 11.37 -10.06 8.98
C ALA A 435 10.89 -11.44 8.50
N LEU A 436 10.53 -12.32 9.44
CA LEU A 436 9.96 -13.64 9.13
C LEU A 436 8.65 -13.54 8.33
N LEU A 437 7.72 -12.68 8.73
CA LEU A 437 6.45 -12.46 8.01
C LEU A 437 6.69 -12.04 6.55
N LEU A 438 7.58 -11.06 6.33
CA LEU A 438 7.94 -10.61 4.99
C LEU A 438 8.62 -11.73 4.17
N LEU A 439 9.54 -12.48 4.78
CA LEU A 439 10.24 -13.58 4.12
C LEU A 439 9.29 -14.73 3.75
N ASP A 440 8.35 -15.08 4.62
CA ASP A 440 7.38 -16.15 4.43
C ASP A 440 6.37 -15.81 3.33
N ALA A 441 5.88 -14.58 3.34
CA ALA A 441 4.88 -14.13 2.39
C ALA A 441 5.49 -13.90 1.00
N LEU A 442 6.60 -13.15 0.93
CA LEU A 442 7.17 -12.65 -0.32
C LEU A 442 8.19 -13.61 -0.94
N GLN A 443 8.85 -14.42 -0.12
CA GLN A 443 9.88 -15.37 -0.54
C GLN A 443 10.94 -14.74 -1.47
N PRO A 444 11.56 -13.61 -1.07
CA PRO A 444 12.40 -12.82 -1.95
C PRO A 444 13.73 -13.52 -2.28
N LEU A 445 14.40 -13.15 -3.37
CA LEU A 445 15.66 -13.77 -3.80
C LEU A 445 16.81 -12.78 -3.77
N GLY A 446 18.02 -13.24 -3.40
CA GLY A 446 19.23 -12.45 -3.42
C GLY A 446 19.68 -11.99 -2.04
N VAL A 447 20.42 -10.88 -2.00
CA VAL A 447 20.73 -10.15 -0.76
C VAL A 447 19.74 -8.99 -0.72
N VAL A 448 18.85 -9.01 0.25
CA VAL A 448 17.64 -8.19 0.29
C VAL A 448 17.71 -7.29 1.51
N ASP A 449 17.51 -6.00 1.29
CA ASP A 449 17.36 -5.00 2.35
C ASP A 449 15.89 -4.94 2.76
N LEU A 450 15.58 -5.34 4.00
CA LEU A 450 14.24 -5.25 4.59
C LEU A 450 14.15 -4.00 5.45
N ARG A 451 13.08 -3.23 5.27
CA ARG A 451 12.80 -2.02 6.05
C ARG A 451 11.38 -2.03 6.59
N LEU A 452 11.15 -1.31 7.68
CA LEU A 452 9.81 -1.06 8.22
C LEU A 452 9.54 0.44 8.30
N ASP A 453 8.26 0.79 8.23
CA ASP A 453 7.75 2.10 8.66
C ASP A 453 7.09 1.98 10.04
N PRO A 454 7.87 1.90 11.14
CA PRO A 454 7.30 1.78 12.48
C PRO A 454 6.50 3.01 12.89
N TYR A 455 6.77 4.16 12.25
CA TYR A 455 6.22 5.46 12.61
C TYR A 455 4.96 5.83 11.83
N GLY A 456 4.67 5.13 10.72
CA GLY A 456 3.56 5.44 9.82
C GLY A 456 3.83 6.70 8.98
N VAL A 457 5.10 7.07 8.82
CA VAL A 457 5.49 8.33 8.17
C VAL A 457 5.39 8.26 6.66
N MET A 458 5.48 7.07 6.06
CA MET A 458 5.41 6.93 4.61
C MET A 458 4.05 7.30 4.02
N ALA A 459 2.98 7.06 4.78
CA ALA A 459 1.61 7.27 4.32
C ALA A 459 1.32 8.75 4.04
N SER A 460 1.99 9.66 4.75
CA SER A 460 1.79 11.10 4.64
C SER A 460 2.99 11.84 4.01
N MET A 461 4.23 11.41 4.29
CA MET A 461 5.45 12.13 3.88
C MET A 461 5.63 12.18 2.36
N GLY A 462 5.24 11.14 1.62
CA GLY A 462 5.41 11.13 0.16
C GLY A 462 4.60 12.21 -0.57
N SER A 463 3.56 12.77 0.06
CA SER A 463 2.83 13.93 -0.48
C SER A 463 3.68 15.21 -0.48
N LEU A 464 4.64 15.33 0.44
CA LEU A 464 5.51 16.50 0.57
C LEU A 464 6.57 16.59 -0.51
N ILE A 465 6.75 15.56 -1.35
CA ILE A 465 7.74 15.61 -2.43
C ILE A 465 7.50 16.77 -3.41
N HIS A 466 6.26 17.27 -3.48
CA HIS A 466 5.86 18.41 -4.33
C HIS A 466 6.06 19.77 -3.66
N LEU A 467 6.23 19.81 -2.34
CA LEU A 467 6.37 21.03 -1.55
C LEU A 467 7.80 21.17 -1.06
N GLU A 468 8.30 20.15 -0.35
CA GLU A 468 9.60 20.11 0.30
C GLU A 468 10.35 18.79 0.00
N PRO A 469 10.80 18.56 -1.24
CA PRO A 469 11.47 17.32 -1.62
C PRO A 469 12.70 17.00 -0.76
N LEU A 470 13.47 18.02 -0.37
CA LEU A 470 14.67 17.85 0.46
C LEU A 470 14.33 17.28 1.85
N MET A 471 13.20 17.68 2.44
CA MET A 471 12.72 17.15 3.72
C MET A 471 12.49 15.65 3.63
N VAL A 472 11.83 15.19 2.57
CA VAL A 472 11.54 13.76 2.34
C VAL A 472 12.84 12.96 2.26
N VAL A 473 13.84 13.47 1.54
CA VAL A 473 15.17 12.84 1.45
C VAL A 473 15.83 12.75 2.82
N GLN A 474 15.95 13.88 3.51
CA GLN A 474 16.63 13.96 4.80
C GLN A 474 15.99 13.02 5.82
N VAL A 475 14.66 13.06 5.95
CA VAL A 475 13.93 12.21 6.90
C VAL A 475 14.09 10.72 6.57
N LEU A 476 14.01 10.32 5.29
CA LEU A 476 14.18 8.92 4.90
C LEU A 476 15.61 8.42 5.18
N GLU A 477 16.62 9.28 5.08
CA GLU A 477 18.02 8.95 5.35
C GLU A 477 18.37 8.98 6.84
N THR A 478 17.72 9.83 7.64
CA THR A 478 18.02 10.00 9.07
C THR A 478 17.13 9.18 10.00
N GLY A 479 16.44 8.15 9.50
CA GLY A 479 15.71 7.19 10.34
C GLY A 479 14.19 7.20 10.24
N GLY A 480 13.62 7.82 9.20
CA GLY A 480 12.18 7.70 8.90
C GLY A 480 11.75 6.24 8.64
N LEU A 481 12.68 5.38 8.19
CA LEU A 481 12.49 3.94 8.07
C LEU A 481 13.44 3.20 8.99
N LEU A 482 12.94 2.16 9.66
CA LEU A 482 13.75 1.25 10.43
C LEU A 482 14.44 0.26 9.48
N ASN A 483 15.78 0.20 9.53
CA ASN A 483 16.53 -0.88 8.90
C ASN A 483 16.25 -2.19 9.66
N LEU A 484 15.38 -3.03 9.09
CA LEU A 484 14.86 -4.21 9.76
C LEU A 484 15.89 -5.32 9.76
N ALA A 485 16.35 -5.72 8.57
CA ALA A 485 17.30 -6.82 8.42
C ALA A 485 17.94 -6.79 7.04
N THR A 486 19.14 -7.35 6.91
CA THR A 486 19.61 -7.83 5.61
C THR A 486 19.36 -9.33 5.52
N ALA A 487 18.59 -9.77 4.52
CA ALA A 487 18.29 -11.19 4.30
C ALA A 487 19.09 -11.75 3.12
N VAL A 488 19.73 -12.89 3.31
CA VAL A 488 20.45 -13.66 2.29
C VAL A 488 19.59 -14.85 1.91
N CYS A 489 19.04 -14.80 0.70
CA CYS A 489 17.99 -15.67 0.22
C CYS A 489 18.43 -16.36 -1.09
N PRO A 490 19.17 -17.47 -1.03
CA PRO A 490 19.62 -18.18 -2.22
C PRO A 490 18.43 -18.76 -3.02
N SER A 491 18.59 -18.76 -4.34
CA SER A 491 17.72 -19.50 -5.27
C SER A 491 18.16 -20.96 -5.37
N GLY A 492 17.21 -21.86 -5.69
CA GLY A 492 17.44 -23.28 -5.85
C GLY A 492 17.15 -24.10 -4.58
N LYS A 493 17.63 -25.34 -4.55
CA LYS A 493 17.50 -26.26 -3.41
C LYS A 493 18.85 -26.92 -3.13
N ALA A 494 19.10 -27.24 -1.87
CA ALA A 494 20.22 -28.04 -1.42
C ALA A 494 19.74 -29.12 -0.44
N SER A 495 20.52 -30.18 -0.32
CA SER A 495 20.38 -31.20 0.73
C SER A 495 21.57 -31.10 1.69
N GLY A 496 21.31 -31.14 3.00
CA GLY A 496 22.37 -31.09 4.01
C GLY A 496 22.91 -29.68 4.20
N MET A 497 24.19 -29.44 3.90
CA MET A 497 24.80 -28.12 4.11
C MET A 497 24.46 -27.14 2.98
N ALA A 498 23.70 -26.08 3.28
CA ALA A 498 23.24 -25.11 2.28
C ALA A 498 24.18 -23.90 2.14
N LEU A 499 24.70 -23.36 3.24
CA LEU A 499 25.48 -22.13 3.21
C LEU A 499 26.57 -22.13 4.30
N GLU A 500 27.77 -21.71 3.92
CA GLU A 500 28.87 -21.35 4.83
C GLU A 500 29.13 -19.84 4.65
N ALA A 501 29.19 -19.09 5.75
CA ALA A 501 29.47 -17.65 5.74
C ALA A 501 30.62 -17.31 6.68
N HIS A 502 31.44 -16.36 6.26
CA HIS A 502 32.41 -15.67 7.10
C HIS A 502 32.02 -14.20 7.18
N ILE A 503 31.74 -13.73 8.39
CA ILE A 503 31.39 -12.34 8.70
C ILE A 503 32.61 -11.70 9.34
N THR A 504 33.04 -10.55 8.83
CA THR A 504 34.16 -9.77 9.38
C THR A 504 33.64 -8.39 9.73
N TYR A 505 33.67 -8.05 11.01
CA TYR A 505 33.23 -6.77 11.54
C TYR A 505 34.31 -5.71 11.33
N ALA A 506 33.93 -4.43 11.37
CA ALA A 506 34.86 -3.31 11.17
C ALA A 506 36.00 -3.27 12.20
N ASP A 507 35.81 -3.85 13.38
CA ASP A 507 36.81 -3.96 14.46
C ASP A 507 37.76 -5.15 14.29
N GLY A 508 37.69 -5.88 13.17
CA GLY A 508 38.53 -7.04 12.87
C GLY A 508 38.04 -8.35 13.46
N ARG A 509 37.02 -8.34 14.35
CA ARG A 509 36.40 -9.59 14.82
C ARG A 509 35.79 -10.33 13.63
N SER A 510 35.82 -11.66 13.68
CA SER A 510 35.19 -12.47 12.64
C SER A 510 34.41 -13.64 13.23
N ARG A 511 33.39 -14.07 12.49
CA ARG A 511 32.51 -15.18 12.84
C ARG A 511 32.26 -16.05 11.63
N ALA A 512 32.45 -17.36 11.79
CA ALA A 512 32.07 -18.35 10.80
C ALA A 512 30.70 -18.94 11.14
N VAL A 513 29.83 -19.09 10.14
CA VAL A 513 28.46 -19.58 10.30
C VAL A 513 28.17 -20.65 9.26
N ARG A 514 27.57 -21.75 9.70
CA ARG A 514 27.11 -22.85 8.85
C ARG A 514 25.59 -22.96 8.97
N VAL A 515 24.89 -22.91 7.84
CA VAL A 515 23.42 -22.91 7.78
C VAL A 515 22.92 -24.11 6.96
N PRO A 516 22.38 -25.16 7.60
CA PRO A 516 21.79 -26.32 6.92
C PRO A 516 20.67 -25.94 5.96
N SER A 517 20.32 -26.81 5.03
CA SER A 517 19.14 -26.63 4.18
C SER A 517 17.86 -26.62 5.01
N ASN A 518 16.87 -25.85 4.57
CA ASN A 518 15.57 -25.75 5.22
C ASN A 518 15.55 -25.06 6.60
N THR A 519 16.51 -24.16 6.87
CA THR A 519 16.60 -23.44 8.15
C THR A 519 16.81 -21.95 7.99
N LEU A 520 16.64 -21.23 9.09
CA LEU A 520 16.96 -19.83 9.28
C LEU A 520 18.12 -19.71 10.27
N ARG A 521 18.97 -18.72 10.05
CA ARG A 521 20.00 -18.34 11.02
C ARG A 521 20.18 -16.83 11.04
N VAL A 522 20.07 -16.23 12.22
CA VAL A 522 20.35 -14.81 12.43
C VAL A 522 21.77 -14.62 12.98
N VAL A 523 22.44 -13.60 12.50
CA VAL A 523 23.73 -13.13 13.01
C VAL A 523 23.59 -11.65 13.36
N PRO A 524 23.82 -11.25 14.62
CA PRO A 524 23.80 -9.85 15.00
C PRO A 524 24.82 -9.03 14.20
N VAL A 525 24.34 -7.91 13.66
CA VAL A 525 25.18 -6.80 13.18
C VAL A 525 24.62 -5.56 13.86
N PRO A 526 25.27 -5.05 14.93
CA PRO A 526 24.75 -3.93 15.71
C PRO A 526 24.53 -2.69 14.85
N ILE A 527 23.46 -1.94 15.13
CA ILE A 527 23.15 -0.67 14.46
C ILE A 527 24.35 0.28 14.56
N GLY A 528 24.67 0.97 13.45
CA GLY A 528 25.84 1.83 13.33
C GLY A 528 27.13 1.09 12.92
N GLN A 529 27.16 -0.23 12.97
CA GLN A 529 28.30 -1.03 12.49
C GLN A 529 28.11 -1.51 11.05
N LYS A 530 29.23 -1.82 10.38
CA LYS A 530 29.27 -2.49 9.08
C LYS A 530 30.02 -3.81 9.21
N ALA A 531 29.66 -4.77 8.38
CA ALA A 531 30.37 -6.04 8.28
C ALA A 531 30.55 -6.45 6.81
N GLN A 532 31.69 -7.07 6.51
CA GLN A 532 31.92 -7.75 5.26
C GLN A 532 31.49 -9.21 5.41
N VAL A 533 30.69 -9.71 4.48
CA VAL A 533 30.15 -11.06 4.50
C VAL A 533 30.61 -11.79 3.25
N SER A 534 31.31 -12.91 3.43
CA SER A 534 31.68 -13.82 2.36
C SER A 534 30.88 -15.10 2.50
N VAL A 535 30.06 -15.43 1.50
CA VAL A 535 29.22 -16.64 1.49
C VAL A 535 29.70 -17.66 0.46
N LYS A 536 29.60 -18.94 0.80
CA LYS A 536 29.82 -20.09 -0.06
C LYS A 536 28.62 -21.02 0.02
N LEU A 537 27.98 -21.26 -1.12
CA LEU A 537 26.76 -22.04 -1.23
C LEU A 537 27.04 -23.51 -1.55
N GLY A 538 26.21 -24.37 -0.96
CA GLY A 538 26.08 -25.78 -1.29
C GLY A 538 25.71 -26.01 -2.76
N ARG A 539 25.81 -27.26 -3.21
CA ARG A 539 25.43 -27.63 -4.58
C ARG A 539 23.93 -27.40 -4.79
N GLY A 540 23.56 -26.83 -5.94
CA GLY A 540 22.17 -26.54 -6.29
C GLY A 540 21.65 -25.16 -5.87
N LEU A 541 22.41 -24.42 -5.06
CA LEU A 541 22.06 -23.06 -4.65
C LEU A 541 22.86 -21.99 -5.40
N ARG A 542 22.20 -20.86 -5.66
CA ARG A 542 22.81 -19.68 -6.29
C ARG A 542 22.33 -18.40 -5.62
N LEU A 543 23.25 -17.45 -5.46
CA LEU A 543 22.99 -16.09 -4.99
C LEU A 543 23.51 -15.12 -6.06
N LYS A 544 22.62 -14.33 -6.65
CA LYS A 544 22.93 -13.49 -7.83
C LYS A 544 23.65 -14.29 -8.94
N GLY A 545 23.19 -15.51 -9.21
CA GLY A 545 23.76 -16.44 -10.19
C GLY A 545 25.05 -17.17 -9.77
N LYS A 546 25.69 -16.75 -8.67
CA LYS A 546 27.00 -17.25 -8.22
C LYS A 546 26.86 -18.21 -7.03
N ARG A 547 27.86 -19.09 -6.85
CA ARG A 547 28.00 -19.98 -5.67
C ARG A 547 28.85 -19.38 -4.55
N ARG A 548 29.65 -18.37 -4.85
CA ARG A 548 30.43 -17.60 -3.88
C ARG A 548 30.18 -16.12 -4.12
N LEU A 549 29.98 -15.36 -3.06
CA LEU A 549 29.75 -13.93 -3.14
C LEU A 549 30.28 -13.25 -1.88
N THR A 550 30.93 -12.10 -2.04
CA THR A 550 31.30 -11.22 -0.94
C THR A 550 30.57 -9.90 -1.10
N PHE A 551 30.01 -9.38 -0.02
CA PHE A 551 29.26 -8.12 0.00
C PHE A 551 29.36 -7.47 1.38
N GLN A 552 29.01 -6.19 1.47
CA GLN A 552 28.93 -5.48 2.76
C GLN A 552 27.48 -5.41 3.23
N VAL A 553 27.30 -5.47 4.54
CA VAL A 553 26.01 -5.27 5.22
C VAL A 553 26.14 -4.19 6.28
N GLN A 554 25.03 -3.53 6.56
CA GLN A 554 24.92 -2.54 7.63
C GLN A 554 24.13 -3.12 8.80
N GLY A 555 24.40 -2.62 10.00
CA GLY A 555 23.66 -2.98 11.20
C GLY A 555 22.17 -2.68 11.09
N SER A 556 21.36 -3.58 11.63
CA SER A 556 19.89 -3.57 11.51
C SER A 556 19.26 -4.16 12.76
N ALA A 557 17.96 -3.91 12.96
CA ALA A 557 17.24 -4.31 14.18
C ALA A 557 17.22 -5.83 14.41
N ALA A 558 17.02 -6.63 13.36
CA ALA A 558 17.06 -8.09 13.41
C ALA A 558 18.40 -8.67 12.94
N GLY A 559 19.32 -7.86 12.40
CA GLY A 559 20.64 -8.29 11.95
C GLY A 559 20.65 -8.94 10.56
N LEU A 560 21.64 -9.82 10.35
CA LEU A 560 21.84 -10.55 9.09
C LEU A 560 21.13 -11.91 9.15
N ILE A 561 20.14 -12.12 8.29
CA ILE A 561 19.35 -13.35 8.24
C ILE A 561 19.81 -14.19 7.06
N PHE A 562 20.25 -15.42 7.31
CA PHE A 562 20.45 -16.43 6.28
C PHE A 562 19.21 -17.31 6.16
N ASP A 563 18.51 -17.24 5.04
CA ASP A 563 17.28 -18.01 4.80
C ASP A 563 17.47 -19.05 3.69
N THR A 564 17.61 -20.30 4.12
CA THR A 564 17.87 -21.47 3.27
C THR A 564 16.65 -22.37 3.09
N ARG A 565 15.44 -21.89 3.42
CA ARG A 565 14.17 -22.63 3.39
C ARG A 565 13.67 -23.04 2.00
N GLY A 566 14.37 -22.61 0.96
CA GLY A 566 13.97 -22.84 -0.42
C GLY A 566 12.81 -21.94 -0.83
N ARG A 567 12.68 -21.72 -2.14
CA ARG A 567 11.69 -20.83 -2.75
C ARG A 567 11.16 -21.52 -4.00
N PRO A 568 9.92 -22.06 -3.99
CA PRO A 568 8.92 -21.89 -2.93
C PRO A 568 9.25 -22.66 -1.64
N ILE A 569 8.82 -22.10 -0.49
CA ILE A 569 8.80 -22.72 0.83
C ILE A 569 7.81 -23.89 0.79
N SER A 570 8.24 -25.07 1.24
CA SER A 570 7.38 -26.24 1.38
C SER A 570 7.05 -26.48 2.85
N LEU A 571 5.81 -26.16 3.23
CA LEU A 571 5.28 -26.51 4.55
C LEU A 571 4.87 -28.00 4.58
N PRO A 572 5.19 -28.74 5.66
CA PRO A 572 4.66 -30.08 5.87
C PRO A 572 3.13 -30.08 5.90
N ARG A 573 2.49 -31.09 5.28
CA ARG A 573 1.03 -31.29 5.40
C ARG A 573 0.63 -31.85 6.75
N ASP A 574 1.51 -32.67 7.33
CA ASP A 574 1.35 -33.29 8.63
C ASP A 574 1.51 -32.25 9.74
N LEU A 575 0.51 -32.13 10.62
CA LEU A 575 0.51 -31.18 11.73
C LEU A 575 1.67 -31.46 12.69
N SER A 576 1.97 -32.71 13.04
CA SER A 576 3.04 -33.03 14.00
C SER A 576 4.39 -32.48 13.54
N LYS A 577 4.66 -32.54 12.23
CA LYS A 577 5.87 -31.95 11.62
C LYS A 577 5.83 -30.43 11.61
N ARG A 578 4.66 -29.80 11.47
CA ARG A 578 4.51 -28.34 11.55
C ARG A 578 4.72 -27.83 12.97
N THR A 579 4.16 -28.51 13.97
CA THR A 579 4.33 -28.19 15.40
C THR A 579 5.80 -28.25 15.82
N GLU A 580 6.60 -29.12 15.19
CA GLU A 580 8.05 -29.14 15.43
C GLU A 580 8.81 -28.05 14.64
N LEU A 581 8.39 -27.78 13.39
CA LEU A 581 9.14 -26.93 12.46
C LEU A 581 8.90 -25.43 12.68
N LEU A 582 7.65 -25.00 12.84
CA LEU A 582 7.29 -23.58 12.89
C LEU A 582 7.87 -22.88 14.12
N PRO A 583 7.82 -23.44 15.34
CA PRO A 583 8.47 -22.83 16.50
C PRO A 583 9.98 -22.64 16.32
N LYS A 584 10.67 -23.60 15.68
CA LYS A 584 12.10 -23.48 15.37
C LYS A 584 12.40 -22.28 14.47
N TRP A 585 11.51 -21.93 13.54
CA TRP A 585 11.67 -20.75 12.70
C TRP A 585 11.44 -19.45 13.47
N TYR A 586 10.45 -19.40 14.36
CA TYR A 586 10.24 -18.27 15.25
C TYR A 586 11.43 -18.07 16.18
N GLU A 587 11.89 -19.13 16.84
CA GLU A 587 13.04 -19.09 17.74
C GLU A 587 14.31 -18.59 17.01
N ALA A 588 14.55 -19.11 15.80
CA ALA A 588 15.72 -18.74 15.00
C ALA A 588 15.80 -17.26 14.63
N VAL A 589 14.68 -16.53 14.59
CA VAL A 589 14.65 -15.08 14.31
C VAL A 589 14.59 -14.22 15.56
N GLN A 590 14.28 -14.80 16.72
CA GLN A 590 14.22 -14.10 18.01
C GLN A 590 15.55 -14.15 18.74
N ASN A 591 16.26 -15.27 18.66
CA ASN A 591 17.54 -15.47 19.31
C ASN A 591 18.67 -15.10 18.35
N ALA A 592 19.21 -13.90 18.53
CA ALA A 592 20.43 -13.48 17.85
C ALA A 592 21.62 -13.98 18.68
N ASP A 593 22.11 -15.19 18.35
CA ASP A 593 23.29 -15.81 19.02
C ASP A 593 24.54 -14.93 18.99
#